data_AF-A0A958AWE8-F1
#
_entry.id   AF-A0A958AWE8-F1
#
_cell.length_a   1.000
_cell.length_b   1.000
_cell.length_c   1.000
_cell.angle_alpha   90.00
_cell.angle_beta   90.00
_cell.angle_gamma   90.00
#
_symmetry.space_group_name_H-M   'P 1'
#
loop_
_entity.id
_entity.type
_entity.pdbx_description
1 polymer ?
#
loop_
_entity_poly.entity_id
_entity_poly.type
_entity_poly.pdbx_seq_one_letter_code
_entity_poly.pdbx_strand_id
1 'polypeptide(L)'
;MEEAPAASGDDFWAAAAAPYQGVTIRGISESTPPSNYVADVLAPQFEELTGINVEFEATSWDQMYSKAIQDMESNTGIYDFVYIEQDIVYSYMAQDYLVNITQSLADN
;
A
#
# COMPACT_ATOMS: atom_id res chain seq x y z
N MET A 1 18.82 23.16 18.53
CA MET A 1 17.75 22.61 17.66
C MET A 1 17.04 21.61 18.55
N GLU A 2 15.88 21.99 19.05
CA GLU A 2 15.10 21.14 19.95
C GLU A 2 14.43 20.08 19.07
N GLU A 3 14.85 18.82 19.21
CA GLU A 3 14.12 17.72 18.58
C GLU A 3 12.71 17.70 19.17
N ALA A 4 11.71 17.85 18.31
CA ALA A 4 10.33 17.61 18.70
C ALA A 4 10.23 16.19 19.29
N PRO A 5 9.49 15.98 20.39
CA PRO A 5 9.35 14.66 20.98
C PRO A 5 8.80 13.73 19.89
N ALA A 6 9.45 12.59 19.69
CA ALA A 6 8.95 11.55 18.80
C ALA A 6 7.53 11.21 19.24
N ALA A 7 6.55 11.66 18.44
CA ALA A 7 5.16 11.29 18.60
C ALA A 7 5.12 9.76 18.73
N SER A 8 4.28 9.23 19.63
CA SER A 8 4.07 7.79 19.66
C SER A 8 3.68 7.32 18.26
N GLY A 9 3.97 6.07 17.90
CA GLY A 9 3.71 5.57 16.53
C GLY A 9 2.29 5.94 16.05
N ASP A 10 1.32 5.83 16.94
CA ASP A 10 -0.08 6.13 16.67
C ASP A 10 -0.35 7.63 16.47
N ASP A 11 0.25 8.50 17.30
CA ASP A 11 0.14 9.96 17.16
C ASP A 11 0.72 10.43 15.82
N PHE A 12 1.81 9.82 15.36
CA PHE A 12 2.39 10.10 14.06
C PHE A 12 1.41 9.74 12.93
N TRP A 13 0.85 8.52 12.94
CA TRP A 13 -0.06 8.07 11.89
C TRP A 13 -1.34 8.91 11.83
N ALA A 14 -1.94 9.23 12.97
CA ALA A 14 -3.14 10.07 13.03
C ALA A 14 -2.87 11.49 12.48
N ALA A 15 -1.72 12.09 12.84
CA ALA A 15 -1.35 13.42 12.35
C ALA A 15 -1.04 13.42 10.85
N ALA A 16 -0.27 12.44 10.38
CA ALA A 16 0.10 12.31 8.97
C ALA A 16 -1.12 12.03 8.08
N ALA A 17 -2.11 11.29 8.59
CA ALA A 17 -3.31 10.92 7.85
C ALA A 17 -4.41 11.99 7.83
N ALA A 18 -4.31 13.05 8.64
CA ALA A 18 -5.33 14.09 8.76
C ALA A 18 -5.87 14.64 7.42
N PRO A 19 -5.06 14.92 6.37
CA PRO A 19 -5.58 15.42 5.10
C PRO A 19 -6.24 14.35 4.21
N TYR A 20 -6.13 13.06 4.58
CA TYR A 20 -6.56 11.93 3.77
C TYR A 20 -7.78 11.19 4.36
N GLN A 21 -8.42 11.74 5.39
CA GLN A 21 -9.63 11.16 5.97
C GLN A 21 -10.73 10.99 4.91
N GLY A 22 -11.34 9.79 4.86
CA GLY A 22 -12.36 9.42 3.90
C GLY A 22 -11.83 9.02 2.52
N VAL A 23 -10.51 9.12 2.26
CA VAL A 23 -9.88 8.55 1.08
C VAL A 23 -9.93 7.02 1.18
N THR A 24 -10.15 6.36 0.05
CA THR A 24 -10.00 4.90 -0.07
C THR A 24 -8.70 4.60 -0.77
N ILE A 25 -7.88 3.73 -0.17
CA ILE A 25 -6.77 3.06 -0.84
C ILE A 25 -7.13 1.60 -1.10
N ARG A 26 -6.83 1.11 -2.30
CA ARG A 26 -7.06 -0.29 -2.69
C ARG A 26 -5.74 -0.99 -2.95
N GLY A 27 -5.57 -2.18 -2.38
CA GLY A 27 -4.42 -3.02 -2.67
C GLY A 27 -4.76 -4.49 -2.87
N ILE A 28 -3.85 -5.19 -3.53
CA ILE A 28 -3.96 -6.64 -3.77
C ILE A 28 -2.69 -7.35 -3.33
N SER A 29 -2.87 -8.53 -2.72
CA SER A 29 -1.79 -9.37 -2.22
C SER A 29 -2.06 -10.85 -2.42
N GLU A 30 -1.00 -11.65 -2.42
CA GLU A 30 -1.14 -13.10 -2.30
C GLU A 30 -1.67 -13.46 -0.90
N SER A 31 -2.59 -14.41 -0.79
CA SER A 31 -3.16 -14.93 0.46
C SER A 31 -2.14 -15.81 1.20
N THR A 32 -1.17 -15.11 1.79
CA THR A 32 -0.20 -15.65 2.72
C THR A 32 -0.61 -15.31 4.16
N PRO A 33 -0.09 -16.00 5.18
CA PRO A 33 -0.41 -15.66 6.57
C PRO A 33 -0.16 -14.17 6.93
N PRO A 34 0.93 -13.52 6.48
CA PRO A 34 1.11 -12.08 6.66
C PRO A 34 0.02 -11.23 6.00
N SER A 35 -0.35 -11.51 4.74
CA SER A 35 -1.42 -10.76 4.05
C SER A 35 -2.77 -10.91 4.76
N ASN A 36 -3.09 -12.11 5.22
CA ASN A 36 -4.35 -12.33 5.95
C ASN A 36 -4.33 -11.59 7.30
N TYR A 37 -3.19 -11.51 7.97
CA TYR A 37 -3.06 -10.67 9.16
C TYR A 37 -3.21 -9.17 8.86
N VAL A 38 -2.67 -8.70 7.72
CA VAL A 38 -2.92 -7.32 7.26
C VAL A 38 -4.41 -7.09 7.04
N ALA A 39 -5.09 -7.99 6.33
CA ALA A 39 -6.52 -7.89 6.02
C ALA A 39 -7.39 -7.87 7.28
N ASP A 40 -7.15 -8.82 8.20
CA ASP A 40 -8.04 -9.08 9.33
C ASP A 40 -7.75 -8.17 10.54
N VAL A 41 -6.54 -7.60 10.62
CA VAL A 41 -6.07 -6.90 11.83
C VAL A 41 -5.52 -5.52 11.52
N LEU A 42 -4.49 -5.41 10.68
CA LEU A 42 -3.78 -4.13 10.51
C LEU A 42 -4.57 -3.12 9.70
N ALA A 43 -5.26 -3.54 8.63
CA ALA A 43 -6.10 -2.66 7.82
C ALA A 43 -7.22 -2.05 8.68
N PRO A 44 -8.05 -2.82 9.41
CA PRO A 44 -9.07 -2.24 10.30
C PRO A 44 -8.51 -1.27 11.36
N GLN A 45 -7.36 -1.59 11.96
CA GLN A 45 -6.72 -0.70 12.94
C GLN A 45 -6.21 0.60 12.29
N PHE A 46 -5.64 0.49 11.09
CA PHE A 46 -5.21 1.65 10.32
C PHE A 46 -6.41 2.52 9.94
N GLU A 47 -7.53 1.94 9.49
CA GLU A 47 -8.76 2.67 9.21
C GLU A 47 -9.29 3.42 10.44
N GLU A 48 -9.36 2.75 11.59
CA GLU A 48 -9.81 3.36 12.85
C GLU A 48 -8.91 4.53 13.28
N LEU A 49 -7.59 4.36 13.14
CA LEU A 49 -6.61 5.35 13.55
C LEU A 49 -6.55 6.56 12.63
N THR A 50 -6.70 6.34 11.32
CA THR A 50 -6.40 7.34 10.29
C THR A 50 -7.62 7.92 9.61
N GLY A 51 -8.75 7.22 9.63
CA GLY A 51 -9.94 7.54 8.84
C GLY A 51 -9.80 7.29 7.33
N ILE A 52 -8.69 6.70 6.87
CA ILE A 52 -8.51 6.24 5.49
C ILE A 52 -9.17 4.86 5.37
N ASN A 53 -9.99 4.63 4.35
CA ASN A 53 -10.55 3.30 4.08
C ASN A 53 -9.51 2.45 3.33
N VAL A 54 -9.36 1.19 3.70
CA VAL A 54 -8.40 0.24 3.13
C VAL A 54 -9.16 -0.95 2.53
N GLU A 55 -9.25 -0.97 1.22
CA GLU A 55 -9.77 -2.12 0.48
C GLU A 55 -8.60 -3.07 0.13
N PHE A 56 -8.41 -4.10 0.96
CA PHE A 56 -7.28 -5.04 0.79
C PHE A 56 -7.76 -6.42 0.29
N GLU A 57 -7.42 -6.75 -0.96
CA GLU A 57 -7.75 -8.03 -1.58
C GLU A 57 -6.61 -9.05 -1.40
N ALA A 58 -6.80 -10.05 -0.53
CA ALA A 58 -5.91 -11.21 -0.43
C ALA A 58 -6.44 -12.36 -1.30
N THR A 59 -5.71 -12.78 -2.34
CA THR A 59 -6.14 -13.81 -3.30
C THR A 59 -5.01 -14.78 -3.69
N SER A 60 -5.24 -15.74 -4.59
CA SER A 60 -4.18 -16.63 -5.05
C SER A 60 -3.10 -15.87 -5.82
N TRP A 61 -1.86 -16.39 -5.82
CA TRP A 61 -0.74 -15.80 -6.56
C TRP A 61 -1.09 -15.52 -8.04
N ASP A 62 -1.69 -16.49 -8.74
CA ASP A 62 -2.09 -16.34 -10.14
C ASP A 62 -3.07 -15.17 -10.37
N GLN A 63 -4.03 -15.00 -9.46
CA GLN A 63 -5.02 -13.93 -9.56
C GLN A 63 -4.40 -12.58 -9.22
N MET A 64 -3.60 -12.52 -8.15
CA MET A 64 -2.89 -11.31 -7.75
C MET A 64 -2.00 -10.80 -8.89
N TYR A 65 -1.16 -11.69 -9.44
CA TYR A 65 -0.26 -11.35 -10.54
C TYR A 65 -1.02 -10.88 -11.78
N SER A 66 -2.03 -11.65 -12.21
CA SER A 66 -2.78 -11.34 -13.44
C SER A 66 -3.54 -10.02 -13.33
N LYS A 67 -4.15 -9.74 -12.17
CA LYS A 67 -4.92 -8.51 -11.93
C LYS A 67 -4.01 -7.28 -11.86
N ALA A 68 -2.87 -7.37 -11.15
CA ALA A 68 -1.91 -6.28 -11.05
C ALA A 68 -1.35 -5.90 -12.43
N ILE A 69 -0.89 -6.89 -13.20
CA ILE A 69 -0.37 -6.66 -14.56
C ILE A 69 -1.45 -6.08 -15.47
N GLN A 70 -2.67 -6.59 -15.43
CA GLN A 70 -3.77 -6.08 -16.25
C GLN A 70 -4.12 -4.63 -15.93
N ASP A 71 -4.14 -4.26 -14.64
CA ASP A 71 -4.42 -2.89 -14.20
C ASP A 71 -3.33 -1.91 -14.70
N MET A 72 -2.06 -2.31 -14.59
CA MET A 72 -0.90 -1.53 -15.03
C MET A 72 -0.85 -1.39 -16.57
N GLU A 73 -1.03 -2.49 -17.30
CA GLU A 73 -1.08 -2.48 -18.78
C GLU A 73 -2.22 -1.61 -19.30
N SER A 74 -3.37 -1.65 -18.61
CA SER A 74 -4.56 -0.89 -19.00
C SER A 74 -4.57 0.54 -18.47
N ASN A 75 -3.62 0.90 -17.59
CA ASN A 75 -3.57 2.18 -16.87
C ASN A 75 -4.92 2.53 -16.21
N THR A 76 -5.60 1.55 -15.61
CA THR A 76 -6.92 1.76 -15.02
C THR A 76 -6.87 2.36 -13.62
N GLY A 77 -5.78 2.16 -12.88
CA GLY A 77 -5.60 2.70 -11.53
C GLY A 77 -6.57 2.09 -10.51
N ILE A 78 -6.91 0.82 -10.66
CA ILE A 78 -7.80 0.10 -9.75
C ILE A 78 -7.10 -0.14 -8.41
N TYR A 79 -5.80 -0.45 -8.45
CA TYR A 79 -4.97 -0.72 -7.28
C TYR A 79 -3.96 0.40 -7.07
N ASP A 80 -3.97 0.98 -5.87
CA ASP A 80 -3.00 1.99 -5.43
C ASP A 80 -1.67 1.35 -5.00
N PHE A 81 -1.72 0.10 -4.54
CA PHE A 81 -0.54 -0.68 -4.17
C PHE A 81 -0.72 -2.17 -4.47
N VAL A 82 0.38 -2.85 -4.79
CA VAL A 82 0.38 -4.28 -5.11
C VAL A 82 1.50 -4.99 -4.37
N TYR A 83 1.26 -6.23 -3.98
CA TYR A 83 2.30 -7.16 -3.55
C TYR A 83 3.14 -7.61 -4.75
N ILE A 84 4.46 -7.70 -4.57
CA ILE A 84 5.39 -8.14 -5.62
C ILE A 84 6.39 -9.13 -5.01
N GLU A 85 6.53 -10.29 -5.66
CA GLU A 85 7.55 -11.26 -5.29
C GLU A 85 8.96 -10.78 -5.68
N GLN A 86 9.94 -11.13 -4.84
CA GLN A 86 11.32 -10.67 -5.01
C GLN A 86 11.96 -11.12 -6.34
N ASP A 87 11.54 -12.27 -6.89
CA ASP A 87 12.10 -12.87 -8.10
C ASP A 87 11.54 -12.25 -9.39
N ILE A 88 10.38 -11.57 -9.31
CA ILE A 88 9.72 -10.93 -10.45
C ILE A 88 9.76 -9.39 -10.41
N VAL A 89 10.29 -8.76 -9.35
CA VAL A 89 10.31 -7.28 -9.25
C VAL A 89 10.96 -6.60 -10.47
N TYR A 90 12.00 -7.22 -11.05
CA TYR A 90 12.67 -6.67 -12.23
C TYR A 90 11.80 -6.65 -13.49
N SER A 91 10.78 -7.51 -13.61
CA SER A 91 9.86 -7.46 -14.75
C SER A 91 8.98 -6.20 -14.68
N TYR A 92 8.52 -5.82 -13.49
CA TYR A 92 7.75 -4.60 -13.27
C TYR A 92 8.60 -3.34 -13.52
N MET A 93 9.86 -3.34 -13.04
CA MET A 93 10.78 -2.23 -13.29
C MET A 93 11.10 -2.06 -14.78
N ALA A 94 11.26 -3.15 -15.52
CA ALA A 94 11.55 -3.10 -16.95
C ALA A 94 10.39 -2.54 -17.79
N GLN A 95 9.16 -2.61 -17.27
CA GLN A 95 7.96 -2.05 -17.90
C GLN A 95 7.58 -0.67 -17.36
N ASP A 96 8.38 -0.08 -16.45
CA ASP A 96 8.11 1.22 -15.83
C ASP A 96 6.78 1.28 -15.06
N TYR A 97 6.39 0.17 -14.42
CA TYR A 97 5.14 0.08 -13.66
C TYR A 97 5.22 0.58 -12.22
N LEU A 98 6.43 0.79 -11.67
CA LEU A 98 6.63 1.07 -10.25
C LEU A 98 6.95 2.54 -9.99
N VAL A 99 6.35 3.08 -8.92
CA VAL A 99 6.68 4.42 -8.43
C VAL A 99 8.03 4.41 -7.70
N ASN A 100 8.90 5.37 -8.03
CA ASN A 100 10.17 5.54 -7.35
C ASN A 100 9.98 6.23 -5.98
N ILE A 101 9.77 5.43 -4.94
CA ILE A 101 9.55 5.92 -3.57
C ILE A 101 10.76 6.71 -3.04
N THR A 102 12.00 6.32 -3.39
CA THR A 102 13.20 7.06 -2.98
C THR A 102 13.19 8.49 -3.50
N GLN A 103 12.81 8.67 -4.77
CA GLN A 103 12.67 10.01 -5.35
C GLN A 103 11.50 10.76 -4.69
N SER A 104 10.34 10.12 -4.53
CA SER A 104 9.18 10.73 -3.86
C SER A 104 9.50 11.22 -2.45
N LEU A 105 10.31 10.49 -1.68
CA LEU A 105 10.75 10.90 -0.34
C LEU A 105 11.76 12.05 -0.37
N ALA A 106 12.61 12.14 -1.39
CA ALA A 106 13.56 13.23 -1.53
C ALA A 106 12.89 14.56 -1.97
N ASP A 107 11.73 14.45 -2.63
CA ASP A 107 10.98 15.60 -3.13
C ASP A 107 10.03 16.24 -2.08
N ASN A 108 9.88 15.63 -0.91
CA ASN A 108 9.03 16.10 0.21
C ASN A 108 9.85 16.52 1.44
#